data_AF-A0A0F9C0D8-F1
#
_entry.id   AF-A0A0F9C0D8-F1
#
_cell.length_a   1.000
_cell.length_b   1.000
_cell.length_c   1.000
_cell.angle_alpha   90.00
_cell.angle_beta   90.00
_cell.angle_gamma   90.00
#
_symmetry.space_group_name_H-M   'P 1'
#
loop_
_entity.id
_entity.type
_entity.pdbx_description
1 polymer ?
#
loop_
_entity_poly.entity_id
_entity_poly.type
_entity_poly.pdbx_seq_one_letter_code
_entity_poly.pdbx_strand_id
1 'polypeptide(L)'
;MTTQTEDRTCNGWTNYETWVTALWMDNEEYTQEIQQAWKRQAIATPKNEVWTKEETERFTLADIIKDYVEENNPLASDASMYSDLMRAAIQEVNWQEIADSILSG
;
A
#
# COMPACT_ATOMS: atom_id res chain seq x y z
N MET A 1 -31.64 12.94 -7.29
CA MET A 1 -30.23 12.93 -7.73
C MET A 1 -29.71 11.54 -7.46
N THR A 2 -29.54 10.74 -8.51
CA THR A 2 -28.89 9.43 -8.41
C THR A 2 -27.40 9.71 -8.56
N THR A 3 -26.63 9.62 -7.48
CA THR A 3 -25.17 9.65 -7.55
C THR A 3 -24.72 8.40 -8.28
N GLN A 4 -24.34 8.56 -9.54
CA GLN A 4 -23.64 7.53 -10.29
C GLN A 4 -22.24 7.48 -9.69
N THR A 5 -21.96 6.48 -8.86
CA THR A 5 -20.59 6.19 -8.42
C THR A 5 -19.82 5.76 -9.66
N GLU A 6 -18.88 6.59 -10.09
CA GLU A 6 -17.99 6.26 -11.20
C GLU A 6 -17.14 5.04 -10.83
N ASP A 7 -17.02 4.09 -11.76
CA ASP A 7 -16.17 2.93 -11.60
C ASP A 7 -14.71 3.40 -11.59
N ARG A 8 -14.06 3.29 -10.43
CA ARG A 8 -12.66 3.69 -10.24
C ARG A 8 -11.69 2.55 -10.52
N THR A 9 -12.18 1.31 -10.72
CA THR A 9 -11.32 0.13 -10.82
C THR A 9 -10.32 0.25 -11.97
N CYS A 10 -9.10 -0.24 -11.75
CA CYS A 10 -8.01 -0.13 -12.72
C CYS A 10 -7.23 -1.44 -12.76
N ASN A 11 -7.26 -2.13 -13.91
CA ASN A 11 -6.52 -3.39 -14.12
C ASN A 11 -6.73 -4.45 -13.01
N GLY A 12 -7.95 -4.55 -12.48
CA GLY A 12 -8.31 -5.49 -11.41
C GLY A 12 -8.08 -4.98 -9.99
N TRP A 13 -7.51 -3.78 -9.83
CA TRP A 13 -7.34 -3.11 -8.54
C TRP A 13 -8.46 -2.11 -8.25
N THR A 14 -8.66 -1.76 -6.98
CA THR A 14 -9.75 -0.87 -6.57
C THR A 14 -9.69 0.54 -7.19
N ASN A 15 -8.50 1.06 -7.48
CA ASN A 15 -8.28 2.33 -8.16
C ASN A 15 -6.93 2.41 -8.89
N TYR A 16 -6.72 3.49 -9.64
CA TYR A 16 -5.48 3.74 -10.38
C TYR A 16 -4.26 3.86 -9.46
N GLU A 17 -4.40 4.57 -8.33
CA GLU A 17 -3.33 4.78 -7.35
C GLU A 17 -2.84 3.47 -6.75
N THR A 18 -3.75 2.54 -6.47
CA THR A 18 -3.44 1.20 -5.98
C THR A 18 -2.76 0.37 -7.06
N TRP A 19 -3.29 0.36 -8.28
CA TRP A 19 -2.68 -0.37 -9.40
C TRP A 19 -1.26 0.10 -9.69
N VAL A 20 -1.04 1.41 -9.83
CA VAL A 20 0.27 1.95 -10.21
C VAL A 20 1.29 1.70 -9.10
N THR A 21 0.90 1.85 -7.83
CA THR A 21 1.77 1.49 -6.69
C THR A 21 2.14 0.02 -6.74
N ALA A 22 1.17 -0.88 -6.86
CA ALA A 22 1.42 -2.32 -6.94
C ALA A 22 2.34 -2.70 -8.11
N LEU A 23 2.13 -2.08 -9.28
CA LEU A 23 2.96 -2.27 -10.46
C LEU A 23 4.44 -1.91 -10.20
N TRP A 24 4.70 -0.78 -9.55
CA TRP A 24 6.08 -0.38 -9.22
C TRP A 24 6.70 -1.26 -8.13
N MET A 25 5.90 -1.71 -7.17
CA MET A 25 6.37 -2.63 -6.13
C MET A 25 6.79 -4.00 -6.68
N ASP A 26 6.12 -4.51 -7.72
CA ASP A 26 6.38 -5.84 -8.28
C ASP A 26 7.55 -5.87 -9.29
N ASN A 27 7.81 -4.75 -9.97
CA ASN A 27 8.72 -4.69 -11.13
C ASN A 27 10.22 -4.54 -10.79
N GLU A 28 10.59 -4.17 -9.56
CA GLU A 28 11.99 -3.96 -9.20
C GLU A 28 12.58 -5.19 -8.46
N GLU A 29 13.74 -5.69 -8.90
CA GLU A 29 14.39 -6.85 -8.26
C GLU A 29 14.71 -6.57 -6.77
N TYR A 30 15.04 -5.31 -6.45
CA TYR A 30 15.30 -4.84 -5.10
C TYR A 30 14.06 -4.88 -4.19
N THR A 31 12.87 -4.58 -4.72
CA THR A 31 11.64 -4.60 -3.93
C THR A 31 11.21 -6.03 -3.60
N GLN A 32 11.55 -7.04 -4.41
CA GLN A 32 11.20 -8.44 -4.12
C GLN A 32 11.95 -8.99 -2.90
N GLU A 33 13.26 -8.73 -2.77
CA GLU A 33 14.03 -9.17 -1.59
C GLU A 33 13.52 -8.50 -0.31
N ILE A 34 13.22 -7.21 -0.40
CA ILE A 34 12.72 -6.42 0.73
C ILE A 34 11.30 -6.84 1.13
N GLN A 35 10.42 -7.15 0.16
CA GLN A 35 9.09 -7.68 0.43
C GLN A 35 9.17 -8.97 1.25
N GLN A 36 10.14 -9.85 1.00
CA GLN A 36 10.31 -11.07 1.81
C GLN A 36 10.70 -10.74 3.25
N ALA A 37 11.53 -9.72 3.47
CA ALA A 37 11.86 -9.25 4.81
C ALA A 37 10.63 -8.66 5.52
N TRP A 38 9.84 -7.83 4.83
CA TRP A 38 8.60 -7.25 5.36
C TRP A 38 7.53 -8.30 5.67
N LYS A 39 7.34 -9.29 4.79
CA LYS A 39 6.47 -10.46 5.05
C LYS A 39 6.86 -11.14 6.36
N ARG A 40 8.15 -11.43 6.55
CA ARG A 40 8.64 -12.06 7.78
C ARG A 40 8.39 -11.19 9.01
N GLN A 41 8.61 -9.88 8.90
CA GLN A 41 8.34 -8.94 9.98
C GLN A 41 6.85 -8.91 10.34
N ALA A 42 5.96 -8.85 9.35
CA ALA A 42 4.52 -8.88 9.55
C ALA A 42 4.06 -10.19 10.23
N ILE A 43 4.56 -11.34 9.78
CA ILE A 43 4.27 -12.66 10.37
C ILE A 43 4.81 -12.81 11.80
N ALA A 44 5.97 -12.21 12.09
CA ALA A 44 6.57 -12.24 13.41
C ALA A 44 5.94 -11.24 14.40
N THR A 45 5.08 -10.34 13.92
CA THR A 45 4.48 -9.31 14.76
C THR A 45 3.50 -9.93 15.75
N PRO A 46 3.62 -9.63 17.06
CA PRO A 46 2.72 -10.17 18.07
C PRO A 46 1.27 -9.75 17.81
N LYS A 47 0.38 -10.73 17.90
CA LYS A 47 -1.06 -10.50 17.78
C LYS A 47 -1.58 -9.92 19.09
N ASN A 48 -2.51 -8.97 18.99
CA ASN A 48 -3.32 -8.56 20.12
C ASN A 48 -4.63 -9.36 20.13
N GLU A 49 -5.44 -9.17 21.18
CA GLU A 49 -6.74 -9.85 21.31
C GLU A 49 -7.81 -9.32 20.34
N VAL A 50 -7.54 -8.24 19.61
CA VAL A 50 -8.51 -7.51 18.79
C VAL A 50 -8.54 -8.05 17.36
N TRP A 51 -7.40 -8.47 16.81
CA TRP A 51 -7.25 -8.90 15.41
C TRP A 51 -6.87 -10.37 15.27
N THR A 52 -7.33 -10.99 14.18
CA THR A 52 -6.85 -12.33 13.82
C THR A 52 -5.38 -12.31 13.42
N LYS A 53 -4.81 -13.50 13.22
CA LYS A 53 -3.47 -13.65 12.64
C LYS A 53 -3.38 -12.95 11.29
N GLU A 54 -4.31 -13.28 10.41
CA GLU A 54 -4.35 -12.84 9.02
C GLU A 54 -4.55 -11.33 8.95
N GLU A 55 -5.41 -10.77 9.82
CA GLU A 55 -5.60 -9.32 9.93
C GLU A 55 -4.35 -8.61 10.43
N THR A 56 -3.69 -9.15 11.46
CA THR A 56 -2.44 -8.58 11.99
C THR A 56 -1.35 -8.56 10.93
N GLU A 57 -1.19 -9.66 10.19
CA GLU A 57 -0.21 -9.79 9.11
C GLU A 57 -0.50 -8.79 7.98
N ARG A 58 -1.76 -8.72 7.53
CA ARG A 58 -2.19 -7.79 6.47
C ARG A 58 -1.99 -6.34 6.86
N PHE A 59 -2.47 -5.92 8.03
CA PHE A 59 -2.36 -4.52 8.45
C PHE A 59 -0.92 -4.11 8.72
N THR A 60 -0.13 -4.99 9.36
CA THR A 60 1.29 -4.71 9.60
C THR A 60 2.05 -4.55 8.29
N LEU A 61 1.83 -5.45 7.32
CA LEU A 61 2.48 -5.34 6.02
C LEU A 61 2.03 -4.08 5.26
N ALA A 62 0.73 -3.75 5.31
CA ALA A 62 0.18 -2.54 4.70
C ALA A 62 0.85 -1.27 5.27
N ASP A 63 1.00 -1.18 6.59
CA ASP A 63 1.67 -0.06 7.26
C ASP A 63 3.15 0.03 6.85
N ILE A 64 3.88 -1.10 6.84
CA ILE A 64 5.29 -1.13 6.42
C ILE A 64 5.47 -0.61 4.99
N ILE A 65 4.60 -1.04 4.05
CA ILE A 65 4.68 -0.63 2.65
C ILE A 65 4.35 0.86 2.52
N LYS A 66 3.31 1.32 3.23
CA LYS A 66 2.91 2.72 3.23
C LYS A 66 4.04 3.60 3.76
N ASP A 67 4.61 3.25 4.90
CA ASP A 67 5.72 3.99 5.51
C ASP A 67 6.91 4.06 4.55
N TYR A 68 7.26 2.95 3.89
CA TYR A 68 8.30 2.94 2.87
C TYR A 68 8.01 3.94 1.72
N VAL A 69 6.79 3.96 1.19
CA VAL A 69 6.43 4.88 0.10
C VAL A 69 6.44 6.33 0.56
N GLU A 70 5.92 6.62 1.76
CA GLU A 70 5.88 7.97 2.32
C GLU A 70 7.29 8.50 2.64
N GLU A 71 8.17 7.66 3.19
CA GLU A 71 9.56 8.00 3.52
C GLU A 71 10.42 8.21 2.27
N ASN A 72 10.15 7.49 1.18
CA ASN A 72 10.88 7.61 -0.09
C ASN A 72 10.24 8.61 -1.07
N ASN A 73 9.18 9.31 -0.67
CA ASN A 73 8.56 10.34 -1.51
C ASN A 73 9.48 11.57 -1.63
N PRO A 74 10.01 11.87 -2.83
CA PRO A 74 10.96 12.98 -3.02
C PRO A 74 10.33 14.37 -2.81
N LEU A 75 8.99 14.44 -2.78
CA LEU A 75 8.24 15.68 -2.55
C LEU A 75 7.81 15.82 -1.07
N ALA A 76 8.20 14.92 -0.17
CA ALA A 76 7.72 14.91 1.20
C ALA A 76 8.15 16.14 2.02
N SER A 77 9.33 16.71 1.76
CA SER A 77 9.89 17.85 2.50
C SER A 77 9.42 19.22 2.03
N ASP A 78 8.84 19.31 0.82
CA ASP A 78 8.53 20.58 0.18
C ASP A 78 7.05 20.88 0.27
N ALA A 79 6.65 21.92 0.99
CA ALA A 79 5.26 22.36 1.00
C ALA A 79 4.92 23.09 -0.31
N SER A 80 4.14 22.45 -1.17
CA SER A 80 3.73 22.97 -2.48
C SER A 80 2.41 22.36 -2.96
N MET A 81 1.80 22.96 -3.98
CA MET A 81 0.65 22.37 -4.67
C MET A 81 0.95 20.93 -5.15
N TYR A 82 2.17 20.66 -5.63
CA TYR A 82 2.54 19.34 -6.14
C TYR A 82 2.68 18.31 -5.02
N SER A 83 3.26 18.69 -3.87
CA SER A 83 3.34 17.80 -2.71
C SER A 83 1.95 17.49 -2.15
N ASP A 84 1.04 18.47 -2.15
CA ASP A 84 -0.33 18.28 -1.65
C ASP A 84 -1.13 17.34 -2.56
N LEU A 85 -1.04 17.52 -3.89
CA LEU A 85 -1.67 16.62 -4.86
C LEU A 85 -1.08 15.19 -4.78
N MET A 86 0.24 15.07 -4.65
CA MET A 86 0.89 13.77 -4.52
C MET A 86 0.50 13.06 -3.22
N ARG A 87 0.48 13.78 -2.09
CA ARG A 87 0.02 13.25 -0.81
C ARG A 87 -1.44 12.80 -0.87
N ALA A 88 -2.30 13.57 -1.53
CA ALA A 88 -3.69 13.18 -1.73
C ALA A 88 -3.80 11.87 -2.54
N ALA A 89 -3.02 11.71 -3.62
CA ALA A 89 -2.99 10.48 -4.40
C ALA A 89 -2.47 9.27 -3.58
N ILE A 90 -1.41 9.46 -2.79
CA ILE A 90 -0.86 8.42 -1.89
C ILE A 90 -1.90 8.01 -0.84
N GLN A 91 -2.72 8.94 -0.34
CA GLN A 91 -3.80 8.64 0.60
C GLN A 91 -4.93 7.79 0.00
N GLU A 92 -5.13 7.84 -1.31
CA GLU A 92 -6.14 7.04 -2.01
C GLU A 92 -5.70 5.59 -2.26
N VAL A 93 -4.42 5.25 -2.04
CA VAL A 93 -3.91 3.88 -2.23
C VAL A 93 -4.54 2.93 -1.22
N ASN A 94 -5.05 1.80 -1.70
CA ASN A 94 -5.51 0.71 -0.86
C ASN A 94 -4.35 -0.20 -0.44
N TRP A 95 -3.66 0.21 0.62
CA TRP A 95 -2.48 -0.50 1.15
C TRP A 95 -2.77 -1.94 1.57
N GLN A 96 -3.99 -2.23 2.04
CA GLN A 96 -4.38 -3.58 2.45
C GLN A 96 -4.50 -4.53 1.27
N GLU A 97 -5.01 -4.06 0.13
CA GLU A 97 -5.10 -4.84 -1.10
C GLU A 97 -3.71 -5.18 -1.67
N ILE A 98 -2.77 -4.23 -1.58
CA ILE A 98 -1.36 -4.47 -1.94
C ILE A 98 -0.75 -5.52 -0.99
N ALA A 99 -0.97 -5.38 0.32
CA ALA A 99 -0.49 -6.35 1.31
C ALA A 99 -1.06 -7.76 1.08
N ASP A 100 -2.35 -7.89 0.77
CA ASP A 100 -2.99 -9.16 0.45
C ASP A 100 -2.41 -9.81 -0.81
N SER A 101 -2.16 -9.02 -1.86
CA SER A 101 -1.50 -9.48 -3.08
C SER A 101 -0.11 -10.02 -2.78
N ILE A 102 0.66 -9.30 -1.97
CA ILE A 102 2.02 -9.70 -1.58
C ILE A 102 1.95 -10.98 -0.73
N LEU A 103 1.11 -11.07 0.30
CA LEU A 103 0.99 -12.27 1.16
C LEU A 103 0.52 -13.53 0.41
N SER A 104 -0.23 -13.36 -0.67
CA SER A 104 -0.77 -14.46 -1.48
C SER A 104 0.22 -15.03 -2.50
N GLY A 105 1.29 -14.28 -2.83
CA GLY A 105 2.38 -14.71 -3.72
C GLY A 105 3.57 -15.32 -2.98
#